data_AF-A0A5J4S606-F1
#
_entry.id   AF-A0A5J4S606-F1
#
_cell.length_a   1.000
_cell.length_b   1.000
_cell.length_c   1.000
_cell.angle_alpha   90.00
_cell.angle_beta   90.00
_cell.angle_gamma   90.00
#
_symmetry.space_group_name_H-M   'P 1'
#
loop_
_entity.id
_entity.type
_entity.pdbx_description
1 polymer ?
#
loop_
_entity_poly.entity_id
_entity_poly.type
_entity_poly.pdbx_seq_one_letter_code
_entity_poly.pdbx_strand_id
1 'polypeptide(L)'
;METTIRVFAITKQSKESPQDYGSNFLKTNEVKPRQEKTRRCVYISEDVHAAVSEITRTLADRGVTMGSYIDNVLRQHLAVYRKDINKLYKRSRKDLI
;
A
#
# COMPACT_ATOMS: atom_id res chain seq x y z
N MET A 1 -8.09 -13.60 29.39
CA MET A 1 -7.06 -13.68 28.35
C MET A 1 -7.51 -12.77 27.22
N GLU A 2 -7.15 -11.50 27.26
CA GLU A 2 -7.55 -10.52 26.24
C GLU A 2 -6.32 -9.66 25.92
N THR A 3 -5.65 -9.97 24.81
CA THR A 3 -4.50 -9.19 24.37
C THR A 3 -5.01 -8.01 23.56
N THR A 4 -5.15 -6.87 24.24
CA THR A 4 -5.40 -5.56 23.63
C THR A 4 -4.26 -5.23 22.66
N ILE A 5 -4.56 -5.10 21.37
CA ILE A 5 -3.60 -4.59 20.38
C ILE A 5 -3.37 -3.11 20.67
N ARG A 6 -2.19 -2.80 21.21
CA ARG A 6 -1.70 -1.43 21.32
C ARG A 6 -1.02 -1.08 19.99
N VAL A 7 -1.66 -0.23 19.20
CA VAL A 7 -1.10 0.35 17.98
C VAL A 7 0.01 1.34 18.38
N PHE A 8 1.23 0.84 18.59
CA PHE A 8 2.39 1.68 18.91
C PHE A 8 3.13 2.09 17.63
N ALA A 9 3.34 3.41 17.53
CA ALA A 9 4.29 4.13 16.68
C ALA A 9 3.91 4.34 15.20
N ILE A 10 2.98 5.29 14.98
CA ILE A 10 3.02 6.14 13.78
C ILE A 10 4.10 7.21 14.03
N THR A 11 5.33 6.98 13.56
CA THR A 11 6.40 7.99 13.63
C THR A 11 6.99 8.28 12.25
N LYS A 12 6.33 9.14 11.49
CA LYS A 12 6.95 10.33 10.87
C LYS A 12 5.84 11.24 10.32
N GLN A 13 5.61 12.36 11.01
CA GLN A 13 4.82 13.45 10.48
C GLN A 13 5.59 14.06 9.29
N SER A 14 5.27 13.64 8.07
CA SER A 14 5.36 14.53 6.92
C SER A 14 4.08 15.34 6.91
N LYS A 15 4.18 16.67 6.80
CA LYS A 15 3.05 17.58 6.56
C LYS A 15 2.52 17.31 5.15
N GLU A 16 1.89 16.17 4.93
CA GLU A 16 1.03 15.97 3.79
C GLU A 16 -0.33 16.48 4.23
N SER A 17 -0.73 17.59 3.61
CA SER A 17 -2.09 18.08 3.69
C SER A 17 -3.06 16.91 3.47
N PRO A 18 -4.27 16.94 4.04
CA PRO A 18 -5.36 16.00 3.72
C PRO A 18 -5.83 16.10 2.26
N GLN A 19 -4.98 16.55 1.32
CA GLN A 19 -5.16 16.44 -0.11
C GLN A 19 -5.10 14.95 -0.51
N ASP A 20 -6.23 14.36 -0.16
CA ASP A 20 -7.00 13.26 -0.67
C ASP A 20 -6.33 11.88 -0.67
N TYR A 21 -6.39 11.24 0.50
CA TYR A 21 -6.22 9.79 0.67
C TYR A 21 -7.01 9.00 -0.39
N GLY A 22 -8.22 9.46 -0.73
CA GLY A 22 -9.02 8.89 -1.82
C GLY A 22 -8.29 8.96 -3.15
N SER A 23 -7.78 10.14 -3.50
CA SER A 23 -6.98 10.34 -4.71
C SER A 23 -5.69 9.52 -4.76
N ASN A 24 -5.04 9.20 -3.64
CA ASN A 24 -3.77 8.49 -3.67
C ASN A 24 -3.95 6.96 -3.64
N PHE A 25 -4.97 6.47 -2.91
CA PHE A 25 -5.09 5.05 -2.61
C PHE A 25 -6.38 4.42 -3.12
N LEU A 26 -7.47 5.18 -3.24
CA LEU A 26 -8.80 4.70 -3.66
C LEU A 26 -9.05 4.96 -5.14
N LYS A 27 -8.01 4.87 -5.97
CA LYS A 27 -8.15 4.93 -7.44
C LYS A 27 -8.15 3.54 -8.04
N THR A 28 -9.09 3.30 -8.95
CA THR A 28 -9.08 2.11 -9.79
C THR A 28 -7.85 2.19 -10.69
N ASN A 29 -6.90 1.29 -10.46
CA ASN A 29 -5.92 0.97 -11.48
C ASN A 29 -6.66 0.22 -12.58
N GLU A 30 -7.12 0.94 -13.60
CA GLU A 30 -7.45 0.36 -14.89
C GLU A 30 -6.16 -0.22 -15.47
N VAL A 31 -5.77 -1.38 -14.96
CA VAL A 31 -4.75 -2.20 -15.59
C VAL A 31 -5.39 -2.58 -16.90
N LYS A 32 -5.09 -1.81 -17.96
CA LYS A 32 -5.57 -2.08 -19.31
C LYS A 32 -5.36 -3.58 -19.53
N PRO A 33 -6.40 -4.35 -19.90
CA PRO A 33 -6.32 -5.81 -20.05
C PRO A 33 -5.34 -6.28 -21.14
N ARG A 34 -4.52 -5.38 -21.71
CA ARG A 34 -3.67 -5.61 -22.87
C ARG A 34 -2.16 -5.59 -22.58
N GLN A 35 -1.72 -5.28 -21.37
CA GLN A 35 -0.31 -5.40 -20.99
C GLN A 35 -0.21 -6.18 -19.69
N GLU A 36 -0.41 -7.49 -19.83
CA GLU A 36 0.19 -8.59 -19.06
C GLU A 36 0.83 -8.18 -17.73
N LYS A 37 0.00 -7.82 -16.76
CA LYS A 37 0.45 -7.62 -15.38
C LYS A 37 0.15 -8.91 -14.64
N THR A 38 1.10 -9.85 -14.64
CA THR A 38 1.03 -11.06 -13.82
C THR A 38 0.85 -10.63 -12.35
N ARG A 39 -0.38 -10.67 -11.83
CA ARG A 39 -0.64 -10.39 -10.41
C ARG A 39 -0.06 -11.53 -9.61
N ARG A 40 0.70 -11.20 -8.57
CA ARG A 40 1.20 -12.19 -7.61
C ARG A 40 0.41 -12.03 -6.33
N CYS A 41 -0.15 -13.14 -5.83
CA CYS A 41 -0.78 -13.17 -4.52
C CYS A 41 0.33 -13.11 -3.45
N VAL A 42 0.11 -12.28 -2.44
CA VAL A 42 0.96 -12.20 -1.26
C VAL A 42 0.12 -12.52 -0.04
N TYR A 43 0.72 -13.16 0.95
CA TYR A 43 0.07 -13.39 2.23
C TYR A 43 0.13 -12.12 3.07
N ILE A 44 -0.99 -11.80 3.69
CA ILE A 44 -1.12 -10.78 4.73
C ILE A 44 -1.85 -11.41 5.92
N SER A 45 -1.65 -10.85 7.10
CA SER A 45 -2.36 -11.30 8.30
C SER A 45 -3.86 -11.02 8.20
N GLU A 46 -4.66 -11.78 8.95
CA GLU A 46 -6.12 -11.71 8.93
C GLU A 46 -6.65 -10.33 9.35
N ASP A 47 -6.03 -9.71 10.35
CA ASP A 47 -6.35 -8.37 10.83
C ASP A 47 -6.12 -7.30 9.75
N VAL A 48 -5.00 -7.38 9.03
CA VAL A 48 -4.70 -6.49 7.90
C VAL A 48 -5.68 -6.72 6.77
N HIS A 49 -5.99 -7.97 6.45
CA HIS A 49 -6.99 -8.30 5.44
C HIS A 49 -8.36 -7.71 5.80
N ALA A 50 -8.81 -7.87 7.04
CA ALA A 50 -10.08 -7.33 7.53
C ALA A 50 -10.12 -5.80 7.42
N ALA A 51 -9.06 -5.11 7.85
CA ALA A 51 -8.97 -3.65 7.73
C ALA A 51 -9.00 -3.17 6.27
N VAL A 52 -8.26 -3.83 5.38
CA VAL A 52 -8.26 -3.49 3.94
C VAL A 52 -9.62 -3.75 3.31
N SER A 53 -10.28 -4.85 3.69
CA SER A 53 -11.64 -5.16 3.25
C SER A 53 -12.61 -4.06 3.67
N GLU A 54 -12.54 -3.59 4.92
CA GLU A 54 -13.38 -2.50 5.41
C GLU A 54 -13.15 -1.20 4.62
N ILE A 55 -11.88 -0.82 4.42
CA ILE A 55 -11.51 0.40 3.67
C ILE A 55 -12.08 0.36 2.26
N THR A 56 -11.83 -0.72 1.53
CA THR A 56 -12.30 -0.83 0.14
C THR A 56 -13.81 -0.94 0.01
N ARG A 57 -14.49 -1.48 1.02
CA ARG A 57 -15.95 -1.57 1.05
C ARG A 57 -16.64 -0.26 1.43
N THR A 58 -16.06 0.51 2.34
CA THR A 58 -16.71 1.68 2.94
C THR A 58 -16.29 3.01 2.32
N LEU A 59 -15.03 3.13 1.90
CA LEU A 59 -14.46 4.41 1.47
C LEU A 59 -14.30 4.53 -0.03
N ALA A 60 -14.26 3.41 -0.76
CA ALA A 60 -13.94 3.42 -2.17
C ALA A 60 -15.19 3.49 -3.06
N ASP A 61 -15.13 4.32 -4.10
CA ASP A 61 -16.16 4.35 -5.14
C ASP A 61 -16.21 3.05 -5.95
N ARG A 62 -17.31 2.86 -6.70
CA ARG A 62 -17.54 1.65 -7.51
C ARG A 62 -16.33 1.37 -8.43
N GLY A 63 -15.68 0.23 -8.23
CA GLY A 63 -14.64 -0.29 -9.12
C GLY A 63 -13.25 -0.42 -8.50
N VAL A 64 -13.01 0.15 -7.31
CA VAL A 64 -11.76 -0.07 -6.59
C VAL A 64 -11.78 -1.46 -5.96
N THR A 65 -10.83 -2.30 -6.35
CA THR A 65 -10.67 -3.63 -5.75
C THR A 65 -9.66 -3.57 -4.60
N MET A 66 -9.75 -4.53 -3.68
CA MET A 66 -8.70 -4.77 -2.68
C MET A 66 -7.31 -4.87 -3.31
N GLY A 67 -7.19 -5.56 -4.44
CA GLY A 67 -5.93 -5.67 -5.17
C GLY A 67 -5.42 -4.32 -5.70
N SER A 68 -6.32 -3.46 -6.19
CA SER A 68 -5.97 -2.11 -6.66
C SER A 68 -5.49 -1.23 -5.51
N TYR A 69 -6.19 -1.26 -4.38
CA TYR A 69 -5.82 -0.52 -3.17
C TYR A 69 -4.44 -0.95 -2.64
N ILE A 70 -4.23 -2.26 -2.50
CA ILE A 70 -2.94 -2.80 -2.03
C ILE A 70 -1.81 -2.42 -2.99
N ASP A 71 -2.01 -2.50 -4.32
CA ASP A 71 -1.00 -2.07 -5.30
C ASP A 71 -0.67 -0.57 -5.16
N ASN A 72 -1.67 0.29 -4.93
CA ASN A 72 -1.44 1.73 -4.71
C ASN A 72 -0.62 2.00 -3.44
N VAL A 73 -1.00 1.39 -2.33
CA VAL A 73 -0.28 1.52 -1.04
C VAL A 73 1.17 1.07 -1.18
N LEU A 74 1.41 -0.09 -1.79
CA LEU A 74 2.75 -0.63 -1.97
C LEU A 74 3.58 0.22 -2.93
N ARG A 75 2.99 0.74 -4.02
CA ARG A 75 3.68 1.66 -4.93
C ARG A 75 4.13 2.93 -4.23
N GLN A 76 3.24 3.54 -3.46
CA GLN A 76 3.56 4.75 -2.72
C GLN A 76 4.63 4.48 -1.66
N HIS A 77 4.53 3.36 -0.94
CA HIS A 77 5.55 2.97 0.03
C HIS A 77 6.93 2.83 -0.64
N LEU A 78 7.02 2.10 -1.75
CA LEU A 78 8.28 1.93 -2.48
C LEU A 78 8.81 3.25 -3.03
N ALA A 79 7.94 4.16 -3.48
CA ALA A 79 8.35 5.48 -3.97
C ALA A 79 8.90 6.37 -2.85
N VAL A 80 8.19 6.47 -1.72
CA VAL A 80 8.57 7.29 -0.56
C VAL A 80 9.87 6.77 0.07
N TYR A 81 9.99 5.46 0.24
CA TYR A 81 11.14 4.84 0.91
C TYR A 81 12.24 4.36 -0.04
N ARG A 82 12.17 4.70 -1.34
CA ARG A 82 13.13 4.28 -2.37
C ARG A 82 14.59 4.47 -1.93
N LYS A 83 14.92 5.67 -1.43
CA LYS A 83 16.29 6.02 -1.02
C LYS A 83 16.78 5.16 0.15
N ASP A 84 15.93 4.95 1.14
CA ASP A 84 16.27 4.15 2.32
C ASP A 84 16.42 2.68 1.97
N ILE A 85 15.52 2.15 1.13
CA ILE A 85 15.58 0.79 0.60
C ILE A 85 16.89 0.57 -0.17
N ASN A 86 17.25 1.49 -1.08
CA ASN A 86 18.49 1.38 -1.87
C ASN A 86 19.74 1.51 -1.00
N LYS A 87 19.72 2.36 0.03
CA LYS A 87 20.84 2.49 0.98
C LYS A 87 21.08 1.18 1.76
N LEU A 88 20.01 0.47 2.13
CA LEU A 88 20.09 -0.81 2.82
C LEU A 88 20.48 -1.96 1.88
N TYR A 89 20.16 -1.85 0.59
CA TYR A 89 20.51 -2.83 -0.43
C TYR A 89 22.02 -2.81 -0.76
N LYS A 90 22.86 -3.39 0.11
CA LYS A 90 24.33 -3.43 -0.03
C LYS A 90 24.84 -4.59 -0.91
N ARG A 91 24.09 -5.01 -1.93
CA ARG A 91 24.46 -6.18 -2.76
C ARG A 91 25.18 -5.83 -4.07
N SER A 92 25.16 -4.57 -4.52
CA SER A 92 25.78 -4.12 -5.77
C SER A 92 26.00 -2.59 -5.81
N ARG A 93 26.83 -2.08 -6.74
CA ARG A 93 26.94 -0.64 -7.08
C ARG A 93 25.71 -0.11 -7.86
N LYS A 94 24.55 -0.72 -7.64
CA LYS A 94 23.29 -0.41 -8.33
C LYS A 94 22.13 -0.42 -7.34
N ASP A 95 21.20 0.48 -7.56
CA ASP A 95 19.93 0.59 -6.83
C ASP A 95 19.03 -0.63 -7.10
N LEU A 96 18.27 -1.07 -6.09
CA LEU A 96 17.32 -2.18 -6.22
C LEU A 96 16.03 -1.75 -6.91
N ILE A 97 15.51 -0.59 -6.50
CA ILE A 97 14.30 0.01 -7.04
C ILE A 97 14.61 1.39 -7.52
#